data_AF-A0A101NHC6-F1
#
_entry.id   AF-A0A101NHC6-F1
#
_cell.length_a   1.000
_cell.length_b   1.000
_cell.length_c   1.000
_cell.angle_alpha   90.00
_cell.angle_beta   90.00
_cell.angle_gamma   90.00
#
_symmetry.space_group_name_H-M   'P 1'
#
loop_
_entity.id
_entity.type
_entity.pdbx_description
1 polymer ?
#
loop_
_entity_poly.entity_id
_entity_poly.type
_entity_poly.pdbx_seq_one_letter_code
_entity_poly.pdbx_strand_id
1 'polypeptide(L)' 'MLSCDPPSGPHPKAAEACKDLDASEGKLERPTGTVCILIYAPVIAQAEGLWHGRPVSFKHTYGNDCELRAGTRSVFAF' A
#
# COMPACT_ATOMS: atom_id res chain seq x y z
N MET A 1 4.84 -6.53 8.10
CA MET A 1 6.03 -5.68 8.35
C MET A 1 6.83 -5.60 7.06
N LEU A 2 7.32 -4.40 6.73
CA LEU A 2 8.08 -4.09 5.53
C LEU A 2 9.23 -3.16 5.94
N SER A 3 10.44 -3.44 5.47
CA SER A 3 11.60 -2.57 5.61
C SER A 3 12.22 -2.39 4.23
N CYS A 4 12.68 -1.18 3.88
CA CYS A 4 13.10 -0.85 2.51
C CYS A 4 14.58 -0.59 2.30
N ASP A 5 15.38 -0.53 3.37
CA ASP A 5 16.82 -0.30 3.33
C ASP A 5 17.59 -1.40 4.08
N PRO A 6 17.77 -2.61 3.50
CA PRO A 6 17.27 -3.10 2.21
C PRO A 6 15.84 -3.71 2.29
N PRO A 7 15.18 -3.95 1.13
CA PRO A 7 13.86 -4.60 1.08
C PRO A 7 13.82 -5.93 1.82
N SER A 8 13.03 -6.01 2.89
CA SER A 8 12.99 -7.17 3.79
C SER A 8 11.72 -7.21 4.65
N GLY A 9 11.56 -8.30 5.39
CA GLY A 9 10.41 -8.56 6.26
C GLY A 9 9.44 -9.61 5.68
N PRO A 10 8.35 -9.92 6.40
CA PRO A 10 7.38 -10.94 6.02
C PRO A 10 6.45 -10.53 4.86
N HIS A 11 6.59 -9.32 4.31
CA HIS A 11 5.77 -8.87 3.18
C HIS A 11 6.14 -9.67 1.91
N PRO A 12 5.19 -10.39 1.29
CA PRO A 12 5.51 -11.35 0.21
C PRO A 12 6.06 -10.68 -1.06
N LYS A 13 5.80 -9.38 -1.24
CA LYS A 13 6.30 -8.55 -2.34
C LYS A 13 7.14 -7.37 -1.84
N ALA A 14 8.06 -7.62 -0.92
CA ALA A 14 8.81 -6.55 -0.23
C ALA A 14 9.54 -5.62 -1.21
N ALA A 15 10.23 -6.19 -2.21
CA ALA A 15 10.98 -5.41 -3.19
C ALA A 15 10.06 -4.49 -4.03
N GLU A 16 8.93 -5.01 -4.51
CA GLU A 16 7.96 -4.25 -5.29
C GLU A 16 7.27 -3.17 -4.44
N ALA A 17 6.88 -3.50 -3.20
CA ALA A 17 6.28 -2.55 -2.29
C ALA A 17 7.21 -1.37 -1.97
N CYS A 18 8.50 -1.64 -1.73
CA CYS A 18 9.49 -0.59 -1.51
C CYS A 18 9.69 0.29 -2.75
N LYS A 19 9.77 -0.32 -3.94
CA LYS A 19 9.83 0.43 -5.21
C LYS A 19 8.59 1.32 -5.42
N ASP A 20 7.41 0.82 -5.07
CA ASP A 20 6.16 1.58 -5.16
C ASP A 20 6.08 2.75 -4.18
N LEU A 21 6.71 2.63 -3.02
CA LEU A 21 6.84 3.70 -2.02
C LEU A 21 7.92 4.71 -2.41
N ASP A 22 9.06 4.27 -2.95
CA ASP A 22 10.10 5.16 -3.48
C ASP A 22 9.53 6.05 -4.59
N ALA A 23 8.83 5.45 -5.54
CA ALA A 23 8.22 6.17 -6.66
C ALA A 23 7.10 7.15 -6.25
N SER A 24 6.56 7.02 -5.04
CA SER A 24 5.53 7.89 -4.48
C SER A 24 6.01 8.75 -3.31
N GLU A 25 7.31 8.71 -3.01
CA GLU A 25 7.93 9.38 -1.85
C GLU A 25 7.25 9.02 -0.51
N GLY A 26 6.82 7.77 -0.35
CA GLY A 26 6.18 7.24 0.84
C GLY A 26 4.67 7.43 0.90
N LYS A 27 4.04 7.95 -0.16
CA LYS A 27 2.58 8.05 -0.24
C LYS A 27 1.97 6.68 -0.56
N LEU A 28 1.16 6.15 0.36
CA LEU A 28 0.50 4.85 0.16
C LEU A 28 -0.60 4.93 -0.89
N GLU A 29 -1.39 5.99 -0.89
CA GLU A 29 -2.47 6.17 -1.85
C GLU A 29 -2.00 6.95 -3.08
N ARG A 30 -2.45 6.52 -4.27
CA ARG A 30 -2.23 7.22 -5.53
C ARG A 30 -3.45 7.11 -6.44
N PRO A 31 -3.75 8.16 -7.23
CA PRO A 31 -4.73 8.06 -8.30
C PRO A 31 -4.40 6.91 -9.26
N THR A 32 -5.45 6.21 -9.69
CA THR A 32 -5.37 5.04 -10.56
C THR A 32 -6.49 5.10 -11.59
N GLY A 33 -6.22 4.65 -12.81
CA GLY A 33 -7.22 4.47 -13.86
C GLY A 33 -7.82 3.06 -13.88
N THR A 34 -7.45 2.20 -12.92
CA THR A 34 -7.94 0.83 -12.84
C THR A 34 -9.45 0.83 -12.56
N VAL A 35 -10.19 0.12 -13.41
CA VAL A 35 -11.62 -0.10 -13.23
C VAL A 35 -11.82 -1.33 -12.35
N CYS A 36 -12.61 -1.17 -11.29
CA CYS A 36 -12.98 -2.25 -10.37
C CYS A 36 -14.46 -2.61 -10.51
N ILE A 37 -14.78 -3.87 -10.23
CA ILE A 37 -16.17 -4.32 -10.08
C ILE A 37 -16.82 -3.58 -8.90
N LEU A 38 -18.11 -3.29 -9.00
CA LEU A 38 -18.86 -2.53 -7.99
C LEU A 38 -19.38 -3.41 -6.83
N ILE A 39 -18.74 -4.55 -6.57
CA ILE A 39 -19.08 -5.38 -5.40
C ILE A 39 -18.65 -4.62 -4.16
N TYR A 40 -19.57 -4.46 -3.21
CA TYR A 40 -19.26 -3.87 -1.92
C TYR A 40 -18.92 -4.98 -0.91
N ALA A 41 -17.64 -5.08 -0.58
CA ALA A 41 -17.05 -6.00 0.39
C ALA A 41 -15.89 -5.26 1.08
N PRO A 42 -16.20 -4.33 1.99
CA PRO A 42 -15.24 -3.30 2.40
C PRO A 42 -14.05 -3.89 3.16
N VAL A 43 -12.88 -3.32 2.89
CA VAL A 43 -11.61 -3.70 3.52
C VAL A 43 -10.94 -2.47 4.12
N ILE A 44 -10.34 -2.64 5.30
CA ILE A 44 -9.62 -1.58 6.00
C ILE A 44 -8.13 -1.79 5.79
N ALA A 45 -7.48 -0.82 5.15
CA ALA A 45 -6.04 -0.74 5.01
C ALA A 45 -5.46 0.11 6.14
N GLN A 46 -4.46 -0.42 6.85
CA GLN A 46 -3.73 0.31 7.89
C GLN A 46 -2.23 0.11 7.72
N ALA A 47 -1.47 1.20 7.78
CA ALA A 47 -0.01 1.17 7.79
C ALA A 47 0.53 2.20 8.78
N GLU A 48 1.46 1.77 9.61
CA GLU A 48 2.13 2.60 10.61
C GLU A 48 3.63 2.34 10.56
N GLY A 49 4.42 3.39 10.73
CA GLY A 49 5.88 3.27 10.79
C GLY A 49 6.60 4.55 10.40
N LEU A 50 7.78 4.37 9.82
CA LEU A 50 8.65 5.45 9.38
C LEU A 50 9.02 5.28 7.92
N TRP A 51 8.95 6.36 7.16
CA TRP A 51 9.46 6.46 5.79
C TRP A 51 10.55 7.52 5.74
N HIS A 52 11.82 7.10 5.62
CA HIS A 52 13.01 7.97 5.75
C HIS A 52 12.94 8.93 6.95
N GLY A 53 12.56 8.39 8.11
CA GLY A 53 12.43 9.15 9.36
C GLY A 53 11.14 9.98 9.48
N ARG A 54 10.31 10.07 8.43
CA ARG A 54 8.99 10.71 8.50
C ARG A 54 7.96 9.73 9.06
N PRO A 55 7.18 10.11 10.10
CA PRO A 55 6.12 9.25 10.61
C PRO A 55 5.05 9.03 9.54
N VAL A 56 4.67 7.77 9.38
CA VAL A 56 3.57 7.34 8.53
C VAL A 56 2.48 6.79 9.43
N SER A 57 1.29 7.35 9.32
CA SER A 57 0.06 6.82 9.91
C SER A 57 -1.02 6.90 8.83
N PHE A 58 -1.44 5.74 8.34
CA PHE A 58 -2.39 5.63 7.25
C PHE A 58 -3.49 4.66 7.65
N LYS A 59 -4.74 5.10 7.44
CA LYS A 59 -5.93 4.27 7.58
C LYS A 59 -6.94 4.69 6.53
N HIS A 60 -7.40 3.72 5.73
CA HIS A 60 -8.41 3.96 4.71
C HIS A 60 -9.32 2.75 4.57
N THR A 61 -10.60 2.98 4.26
CA THR A 61 -11.57 1.92 3.97
C THR A 61 -11.88 1.94 2.47
N TYR A 62 -11.53 0.86 1.77
CA TYR A 62 -11.86 0.67 0.36
C TYR A 62 -13.15 -0.12 0.22
N GLY A 63 -13.89 0.07 -0.87
CA GLY A 63 -15.15 -0.62 -1.14
C GLY A 63 -14.98 -2.12 -1.37
N ASN A 64 -13.81 -2.53 -1.88
CA ASN A 64 -13.39 -3.92 -2.05
C ASN A 64 -11.87 -4.05 -2.24
N ASP A 65 -11.36 -5.29 -2.33
CA ASP A 65 -9.95 -5.60 -2.55
C ASP A 65 -9.37 -5.06 -3.86
N CYS A 66 -10.19 -4.92 -4.91
CA CYS A 66 -9.74 -4.35 -6.17
C CYS A 66 -9.39 -2.87 -5.98
N GLU A 67 -10.27 -2.09 -5.33
CA GLU A 67 -10.04 -0.67 -5.04
C GLU A 67 -8.81 -0.47 -4.15
N LEU A 68 -8.65 -1.31 -3.12
CA LEU A 68 -7.45 -1.32 -2.26
C LEU A 68 -6.17 -1.48 -3.09
N ARG A 69 -6.09 -2.54 -3.90
CA ARG A 69 -4.89 -2.85 -4.70
C ARG A 69 -4.66 -1.81 -5.79
N ALA A 70 -5.73 -1.27 -6.36
CA ALA A 70 -5.65 -0.21 -7.36
C ALA A 70 -5.07 1.08 -6.78
N GLY A 71 -5.51 1.49 -5.58
CA GLY A 71 -5.05 2.72 -4.92
C GLY A 71 -3.66 2.60 -4.29
N THR A 72 -3.27 1.41 -3.84
CA THR A 72 -2.07 1.20 -3.02
C THR A 72 -0.97 0.33 -3.65
N ARG A 73 -1.21 -0.23 -4.84
CA ARG A 73 -0.28 -1.08 -5.59
C ARG A 73 0.20 -2.27 -4.76
N SER A 74 1.50 -2.51 -4.68
CA SER A 74 2.08 -3.68 -4.02
C SER A 74 2.13 -3.56 -2.50
N VAL A 75 1.86 -2.38 -1.92
CA VAL A 75 2.04 -2.11 -0.49
C VAL A 75 1.08 -2.90 0.40
N PHE A 76 -0.13 -3.21 -0.09
CA PHE A 76 -1.10 -4.08 0.59
C PHE A 76 -1.35 -5.40 -0.15
N ALA A 77 -0.36 -5.87 -0.93
CA ALA A 77 -0.45 -7.12 -1.68
C ALA A 77 0.10 -8.31 -0.87
N PHE A 78 -0.55 -8.63 0.25
CA PHE A 78 -0.27 -9.79 1.11
C PHE A 78 -1.26 -10.95 0.88
#